data_AF-A0A7S0AEX2-F1
#
_entry.id   AF-A0A7S0AEX2-F1
#
_cell.length_a   1.000
_cell.length_b   1.000
_cell.length_c   1.000
_cell.angle_alpha   90.00
_cell.angle_beta   90.00
_cell.angle_gamma   90.00
#
_symmetry.space_group_name_H-M   'P 1'
#
loop_
_entity.id
_entity.type
_entity.pdbx_description
1 polymer ?
#
loop_
_entity_poly.entity_id
_entity_poly.type
_entity_poly.pdbx_seq_one_letter_code
_entity_poly.pdbx_strand_id
1 'polypeptide(L)'
;KKAQRRMSERLMKHALVFRDDPGKGESLYGMTLCEQLVFLHQLDFAAVGLPQKRYLKSIEICLEEDKMFSDRVLMAALDHISGTFLTNQTKLPLAYMRTIILTCSKHESLHSWICHVLLPRLVEGKIYEDRRQWEGWMRCARMLENTGEGVSSLSAIESLPEEQKIIYRSKNPPK
;
A
#
# COMPACT_ATOMS: atom_id res chain seq x y z
N LYS A 1 14.02 -24.00 16.79
CA LYS A 1 13.20 -24.31 15.58
C LYS A 1 11.83 -24.94 15.92
N LYS A 2 11.71 -26.15 16.46
CA LYS A 2 10.39 -26.78 16.80
C LYS A 2 9.61 -26.04 17.91
N ALA A 3 10.30 -25.53 18.93
CA ALA A 3 9.69 -24.76 20.02
C ALA A 3 9.18 -23.38 19.57
N GLN A 4 9.93 -22.67 18.71
CA GLN A 4 9.51 -21.39 18.13
C GLN A 4 8.30 -21.54 17.20
N ARG A 5 8.24 -22.63 16.41
CA ARG A 5 7.07 -22.96 15.59
C ARG A 5 5.81 -23.21 16.45
N ARG A 6 5.94 -24.00 17.52
CA ARG A 6 4.84 -24.22 18.48
C ARG A 6 4.41 -22.93 19.20
N MET A 7 5.35 -22.05 19.51
CA MET A 7 5.07 -20.74 20.10
C MET A 7 4.33 -19.82 19.11
N SER A 8 4.73 -19.81 17.84
CA SER A 8 4.04 -19.10 16.75
C SER A 8 2.63 -19.63 16.49
N GLU A 9 2.44 -20.96 16.47
CA GLU A 9 1.14 -21.61 16.34
C GLU A 9 0.21 -21.28 17.53
N ARG A 10 0.78 -21.22 18.75
CA ARG A 10 0.03 -20.79 19.95
C ARG A 10 -0.30 -19.30 19.91
N LEU A 11 0.62 -18.45 19.49
CA LEU A 11 0.38 -17.01 19.33
C LEU A 11 -0.72 -16.73 18.31
N MET A 12 -0.73 -17.44 17.17
CA MET A 12 -1.82 -17.34 16.19
C MET A 12 -3.16 -17.82 16.77
N LYS A 13 -3.18 -18.92 17.52
CA LYS A 13 -4.38 -19.36 18.23
C LYS A 13 -4.86 -18.35 19.29
N HIS A 14 -3.95 -17.69 20.01
CA HIS A 14 -4.33 -16.67 21.00
C HIS A 14 -4.72 -15.34 20.33
N ALA A 15 -4.16 -15.01 19.16
CA ALA A 15 -4.62 -13.87 18.35
C ALA A 15 -6.08 -14.05 17.90
N LEU A 16 -6.51 -15.29 17.66
CA LEU A 16 -7.92 -15.63 17.40
C LEU A 16 -8.80 -15.58 18.66
N VAL A 17 -8.22 -15.67 19.86
CA VAL A 17 -8.97 -15.59 21.14
C VAL A 17 -9.29 -14.13 21.51
N PHE A 18 -8.50 -13.16 21.04
CA PHE A 18 -8.82 -11.73 21.17
C PHE A 18 -9.78 -11.21 20.09
N ARG A 19 -10.23 -12.08 19.16
CA ARG A 19 -11.40 -11.77 18.34
C ARG A 19 -12.65 -12.06 19.17
N ASP A 20 -13.06 -11.07 19.96
CA ASP A 20 -14.34 -11.13 20.66
C ASP A 20 -15.48 -11.18 19.62
N ASP A 21 -16.16 -12.33 19.61
CA ASP A 21 -17.38 -12.69 18.88
C ASP A 21 -17.28 -12.67 17.33
N PRO A 22 -17.50 -13.80 16.63
CA PRO A 22 -17.84 -13.78 15.21
C PRO A 22 -19.28 -13.25 15.05
N GLY A 23 -19.50 -12.00 15.44
CA GLY A 23 -20.74 -11.29 15.24
C GLY A 23 -21.08 -11.28 13.75
N LYS A 24 -22.31 -11.68 13.41
CA LYS A 24 -22.84 -11.59 12.06
C LYS A 24 -22.83 -10.11 11.62
N GLY A 25 -21.89 -9.76 10.74
CA GLY A 25 -21.84 -8.49 10.01
C GLY A 25 -20.72 -7.56 10.47
N GLU A 26 -19.92 -7.11 9.49
CA GLU A 26 -19.26 -5.78 9.35
C GLU A 26 -18.74 -5.08 10.63
N SER A 27 -18.34 -5.83 11.64
CA SER A 27 -17.83 -5.29 12.89
C SER A 27 -16.30 -5.18 12.82
N LEU A 28 -15.76 -3.98 13.07
CA LEU A 28 -14.31 -3.76 13.17
C LEU A 28 -13.70 -4.36 14.45
N TYR A 29 -14.54 -4.82 15.39
CA TYR A 29 -14.10 -5.42 16.64
C TYR A 29 -13.27 -6.68 16.39
N GLY A 30 -12.10 -6.77 17.03
CA GLY A 30 -11.16 -7.90 16.87
C GLY A 30 -10.27 -7.84 15.62
N MET A 31 -10.43 -6.85 14.73
CA MET A 31 -9.50 -6.63 13.62
C MET A 31 -8.25 -5.89 14.09
N THR A 32 -7.08 -6.34 13.65
CA THR A 32 -5.83 -5.59 13.76
C THR A 32 -5.87 -4.33 12.89
N LEU A 33 -5.08 -3.31 13.21
CA LEU A 33 -5.01 -2.08 12.40
C LEU A 33 -4.59 -2.34 10.94
N CYS A 34 -3.79 -3.39 10.71
CA CYS A 34 -3.44 -3.84 9.36
C CYS A 34 -4.68 -4.34 8.61
N GLU A 35 -5.46 -5.23 9.22
CA GLU A 35 -6.70 -5.75 8.64
C GLU A 35 -7.73 -4.64 8.42
N GLN A 36 -7.86 -3.70 9.36
CA GLN A 36 -8.74 -2.55 9.21
C GLN A 36 -8.32 -1.67 8.03
N LEU A 37 -7.02 -1.42 7.84
CA LEU A 37 -6.53 -0.63 6.71
C LEU A 37 -6.75 -1.34 5.38
N VAL A 38 -6.54 -2.66 5.32
CA VAL A 38 -6.84 -3.48 4.14
C VAL A 38 -8.33 -3.45 3.83
N PHE A 39 -9.18 -3.68 4.83
CA PHE A 39 -10.63 -3.65 4.71
C PHE A 39 -11.12 -2.30 4.19
N LEU A 40 -10.62 -1.20 4.77
CA LEU A 40 -10.94 0.17 4.34
C LEU A 40 -10.67 0.38 2.84
N HIS A 41 -9.61 -0.24 2.29
CA HIS A 41 -9.29 -0.17 0.87
C HIS A 41 -10.18 -1.03 -0.03
N GLN A 42 -10.82 -2.06 0.52
CA GLN A 42 -11.70 -2.97 -0.23
C GLN A 42 -13.15 -2.48 -0.31
N LEU A 43 -13.52 -1.48 0.50
CA LEU A 43 -14.87 -0.91 0.52
C LEU A 43 -15.22 -0.24 -0.81
N ASP A 44 -16.38 -0.61 -1.37
CA ASP A 44 -16.94 0.05 -2.54
C ASP A 44 -17.79 1.26 -2.12
N PHE A 45 -17.12 2.41 -2.01
CA PHE A 45 -17.78 3.67 -1.69
C PHE A 45 -18.76 4.14 -2.78
N ALA A 46 -18.58 3.70 -4.04
CA ALA A 46 -19.50 4.06 -5.11
C ALA A 46 -20.85 3.35 -4.94
N ALA A 47 -20.84 2.10 -4.51
CA ALA A 47 -22.06 1.33 -4.23
C ALA A 47 -22.97 1.99 -3.19
N VAL A 48 -22.39 2.71 -2.22
CA VAL A 48 -23.12 3.44 -1.17
C VAL A 48 -23.31 4.93 -1.47
N GLY A 49 -22.99 5.37 -2.70
CA GLY A 49 -23.17 6.77 -3.12
C GLY A 49 -22.24 7.77 -2.45
N LEU A 50 -21.13 7.32 -1.83
CA LEU A 50 -20.17 8.20 -1.18
C LEU A 50 -19.16 8.74 -2.21
N PRO A 51 -19.01 10.08 -2.34
CA PRO A 51 -18.04 10.65 -3.25
C PRO A 51 -16.61 10.21 -2.91
N GLN A 52 -15.85 9.78 -3.92
CA GLN A 52 -14.46 9.35 -3.77
C GLN A 52 -13.61 10.33 -2.94
N LYS A 53 -13.81 11.64 -3.13
CA LYS A 53 -13.08 12.68 -2.39
C LYS A 53 -13.25 12.58 -0.87
N ARG A 54 -14.45 12.22 -0.38
CA ARG A 54 -14.73 12.12 1.07
C ARG A 54 -13.98 10.94 1.68
N TYR A 55 -14.10 9.77 1.08
CA TYR A 55 -13.37 8.57 1.51
C TYR A 55 -11.85 8.77 1.49
N LEU A 56 -11.30 9.35 0.41
CA LEU A 56 -9.86 9.61 0.35
C LEU A 56 -9.40 10.58 1.45
N LYS A 57 -10.24 11.55 1.85
CA LYS A 57 -9.94 12.43 2.98
C LYS A 57 -10.03 11.70 4.31
N SER A 58 -10.95 10.74 4.46
CA SER A 58 -11.00 9.88 5.65
C SER A 58 -9.73 9.05 5.82
N ILE A 59 -9.23 8.41 4.76
CA ILE A 59 -7.93 7.69 4.82
C ILE A 59 -6.81 8.66 5.22
N GLU A 60 -6.77 9.83 4.61
CA GLU A 60 -5.74 10.83 4.90
C GLU A 60 -5.72 11.21 6.39
N ILE A 61 -6.90 11.46 6.98
CA ILE A 61 -7.04 11.75 8.41
C ILE A 61 -6.64 10.55 9.27
N CYS A 62 -7.05 9.32 8.91
CA CYS A 62 -6.63 8.12 9.63
C CYS A 62 -5.11 8.00 9.66
N LEU A 63 -4.45 8.29 8.54
CA LEU A 63 -3.00 8.24 8.40
C LEU A 63 -2.30 9.52 8.90
N GLU A 64 -3.01 10.49 9.48
CA GLU A 64 -2.44 11.61 10.25
C GLU A 64 -2.18 11.27 11.71
N GLU A 65 -2.78 10.20 12.23
CA GLU A 65 -2.52 9.75 13.60
C GLU A 65 -1.35 8.75 13.62
N ASP A 66 -0.13 9.29 13.68
CA ASP A 66 1.14 8.53 13.65
C ASP A 66 1.22 7.45 14.76
N LYS A 67 0.49 7.64 15.88
CA LYS A 67 0.45 6.67 16.97
C LYS A 67 -0.32 5.39 16.63
N MET A 68 -1.24 5.43 15.67
CA MET A 68 -2.03 4.27 15.28
C MET A 68 -1.39 3.53 14.10
N PHE A 69 -1.12 4.24 13.00
CA PHE A 69 -0.62 3.62 11.78
C PHE A 69 0.90 3.71 11.67
N SER A 70 1.59 2.95 12.53
CA SER A 70 3.05 2.82 12.48
C SER A 70 3.56 2.29 11.14
N ASP A 71 4.86 2.51 10.85
CA ASP A 71 5.57 1.99 9.67
C ASP A 71 5.28 0.52 9.41
N ARG A 72 5.26 -0.30 10.46
CA ARG A 72 5.04 -1.75 10.38
C ARG A 72 3.61 -2.08 9.93
N VAL A 73 2.62 -1.33 10.41
CA VAL A 73 1.22 -1.53 10.04
C VAL A 73 1.01 -1.12 8.59
N LEU A 74 1.51 0.04 8.19
CA LEU A 74 1.45 0.53 6.82
C LEU A 74 2.13 -0.41 5.84
N MET A 75 3.37 -0.80 6.13
CA MET A 75 4.12 -1.73 5.30
C MET A 75 3.38 -3.07 5.16
N ALA A 76 2.87 -3.65 6.26
CA ALA A 76 2.16 -4.92 6.21
C ALA A 76 0.86 -4.85 5.38
N ALA A 77 0.07 -3.79 5.53
CA ALA A 77 -1.18 -3.62 4.79
C ALA A 77 -0.92 -3.37 3.29
N LEU A 78 0.03 -2.49 2.96
CA LEU A 78 0.40 -2.18 1.58
C LEU A 78 1.04 -3.38 0.88
N ASP A 79 1.88 -4.15 1.59
CA ASP A 79 2.48 -5.39 1.11
C ASP A 79 1.40 -6.44 0.80
N HIS A 80 0.46 -6.66 1.71
CA HIS A 80 -0.67 -7.58 1.50
C HIS A 80 -1.49 -7.21 0.26
N ILE A 81 -1.89 -5.95 0.13
CA ILE A 81 -2.69 -5.48 -1.03
C ILE A 81 -1.90 -5.69 -2.33
N SER A 82 -0.61 -5.32 -2.38
CA SER A 82 0.21 -5.55 -3.59
C SER A 82 0.38 -7.04 -3.91
N GLY A 83 0.46 -7.91 -2.90
CA GLY A 83 0.54 -9.36 -3.08
C GLY A 83 -0.71 -9.93 -3.73
N THR A 84 -1.90 -9.51 -3.28
CA THR A 84 -3.16 -9.93 -3.91
C THR A 84 -3.29 -9.43 -5.36
N PHE A 85 -2.81 -8.21 -5.63
CA PHE A 85 -2.75 -7.66 -6.98
C PHE A 85 -1.86 -8.48 -7.92
N LEU A 86 -0.65 -8.87 -7.48
CA LEU A 86 0.27 -9.69 -8.29
C LEU A 86 -0.31 -11.04 -8.71
N THR A 87 -1.16 -11.63 -7.87
CA THR A 87 -1.80 -12.91 -8.17
C THR A 87 -3.00 -12.78 -9.11
N ASN A 88 -3.27 -11.59 -9.65
CA ASN A 88 -4.44 -11.26 -10.47
C ASN A 88 -5.80 -11.59 -9.82
N GLN A 89 -5.83 -11.76 -8.49
CA GLN A 89 -7.06 -12.07 -7.75
C GLN A 89 -7.97 -10.83 -7.64
N THR A 90 -7.37 -9.65 -7.47
CA THR A 90 -8.09 -8.39 -7.27
C THR A 90 -7.40 -7.24 -7.97
N LYS A 91 -8.18 -6.28 -8.50
CA LYS A 91 -7.64 -5.00 -8.98
C LYS A 91 -7.11 -4.18 -7.81
N LEU A 92 -6.12 -3.31 -8.05
CA LEU A 92 -5.64 -2.39 -7.03
C LEU A 92 -6.78 -1.47 -6.55
N PRO A 93 -6.95 -1.33 -5.22
CA PRO A 93 -7.86 -0.36 -4.64
C PRO A 93 -7.61 1.05 -5.17
N LEU A 94 -8.69 1.80 -5.41
CA LEU A 94 -8.62 3.14 -5.99
C LEU A 94 -7.78 4.13 -5.15
N ALA A 95 -7.75 3.96 -3.83
CA ALA A 95 -6.97 4.81 -2.93
C ALA A 95 -5.49 4.40 -2.79
N TYR A 96 -5.10 3.24 -3.33
CA TYR A 96 -3.84 2.59 -3.00
C TYR A 96 -2.61 3.48 -3.25
N MET A 97 -2.46 4.02 -4.46
CA MET A 97 -1.31 4.89 -4.75
C MET A 97 -1.35 6.21 -3.96
N ARG A 98 -2.54 6.72 -3.59
CA ARG A 98 -2.64 7.91 -2.73
C ARG A 98 -2.12 7.60 -1.33
N THR A 99 -2.46 6.42 -0.80
CA THR A 99 -1.96 5.92 0.48
C THR A 99 -0.44 5.82 0.47
N ILE A 100 0.15 5.24 -0.58
CA ILE A 100 1.62 5.17 -0.73
C ILE A 100 2.25 6.57 -0.75
N ILE A 101 1.71 7.50 -1.54
CA ILE A 101 2.23 8.89 -1.61
C ILE A 101 2.19 9.56 -0.24
N LEU A 102 1.10 9.40 0.50
CA LEU A 102 0.97 9.93 1.86
C LEU A 102 1.98 9.28 2.82
N THR A 103 2.15 7.96 2.71
CA THR A 103 3.17 7.22 3.46
C THR A 103 4.56 7.76 3.16
N CYS A 104 4.92 8.00 1.89
CA CYS A 104 6.21 8.60 1.54
C CYS A 104 6.42 9.97 2.19
N SER A 105 5.39 10.79 2.32
CA SER A 105 5.51 12.11 2.94
C SER A 105 5.67 12.10 4.46
N LYS A 106 5.44 10.98 5.13
CA LYS A 106 5.44 10.90 6.61
C LYS A 106 6.40 9.86 7.18
N HIS A 107 6.69 8.80 6.43
CA HIS A 107 7.44 7.65 6.89
C HIS A 107 8.70 7.46 6.03
N GLU A 108 9.71 8.28 6.29
CA GLU A 108 11.01 8.24 5.59
C GLU A 108 11.70 6.88 5.71
N SER A 109 11.53 6.23 6.86
CA SER A 109 11.98 4.87 7.14
C SER A 109 11.48 3.82 6.13
N LEU A 110 10.35 4.08 5.47
CA LEU A 110 9.76 3.17 4.47
C LEU A 110 10.25 3.44 3.05
N HIS A 111 10.97 4.53 2.78
CA HIS A 111 11.39 4.89 1.42
C HIS A 111 12.20 3.77 0.76
N SER A 112 13.12 3.15 1.50
CA SER A 112 13.95 2.05 0.98
C SER A 112 13.10 0.87 0.51
N TRP A 113 12.14 0.44 1.34
CA TRP A 113 11.22 -0.64 0.97
C TRP A 113 10.32 -0.24 -0.20
N ILE A 114 9.82 1.00 -0.23
CA ILE A 114 8.97 1.49 -1.32
C ILE A 114 9.74 1.49 -2.65
N CYS A 115 10.96 2.01 -2.67
CA CYS A 115 11.79 2.11 -3.88
C CYS A 115 12.25 0.75 -4.41
N HIS A 116 12.68 -0.15 -3.51
CA HIS A 116 13.37 -1.38 -3.93
C HIS A 116 12.49 -2.62 -3.93
N VAL A 117 11.31 -2.56 -3.30
CA VAL A 117 10.38 -3.69 -3.23
C VAL A 117 9.03 -3.32 -3.82
N LEU A 118 8.38 -2.28 -3.30
CA LEU A 118 6.99 -2.01 -3.64
C LEU A 118 6.81 -1.51 -5.07
N LEU A 119 7.51 -0.45 -5.48
CA LEU A 119 7.37 0.14 -6.81
C LEU A 119 7.74 -0.87 -7.93
N PRO A 120 8.85 -1.63 -7.85
CA PRO A 120 9.15 -2.67 -8.84
C PRO A 120 8.07 -3.76 -8.91
N ARG A 121 7.53 -4.18 -7.77
CA ARG A 121 6.44 -5.16 -7.70
C ARG A 121 5.19 -4.69 -8.44
N LEU A 122 4.83 -3.42 -8.30
CA LEU A 122 3.66 -2.87 -9.02
C LEU A 122 3.87 -2.85 -10.53
N VAL A 123 5.11 -2.65 -11.00
CA VAL A 123 5.46 -2.76 -12.42
C VAL A 123 5.30 -4.19 -12.93
N GLU A 124 5.75 -5.19 -12.15
CA GLU A 124 5.54 -6.61 -12.46
C GLU A 124 4.06 -6.95 -12.60
N GLY A 125 3.22 -6.43 -11.69
CA GLY A 125 1.76 -6.53 -11.77
C GLY A 125 1.10 -5.68 -12.86
N LYS A 126 1.88 -5.02 -13.72
CA LYS A 126 1.41 -4.16 -14.81
C LYS A 126 0.51 -3.01 -14.38
N ILE A 127 0.86 -2.33 -13.29
CA ILE A 127 0.15 -1.12 -12.80
C ILE A 127 -0.11 -0.07 -13.89
N TYR A 128 0.74 -0.02 -14.93
CA TYR A 128 0.60 0.89 -16.07
C TYR A 128 -0.64 0.64 -16.94
N GLU A 129 -1.33 -0.49 -16.82
CA GLU A 129 -2.60 -0.74 -17.52
C GLU A 129 -3.76 0.10 -16.97
N ASP A 130 -3.71 0.50 -15.69
CA ASP A 130 -4.66 1.43 -15.10
C ASP A 130 -4.08 2.85 -15.10
N ARG A 131 -4.63 3.74 -15.93
CA ARG A 131 -4.16 5.12 -16.07
C ARG A 131 -4.08 5.87 -14.73
N ARG A 132 -5.06 5.70 -13.84
CA ARG A 132 -5.11 6.43 -12.56
C ARG A 132 -4.05 5.91 -11.60
N GLN A 133 -3.90 4.59 -11.50
CA GLN A 133 -2.85 4.00 -10.67
C GLN A 133 -1.47 4.34 -11.23
N TRP A 134 -1.32 4.35 -12.55
CA TRP A 134 -0.07 4.69 -13.21
C TRP A 134 0.37 6.13 -12.93
N GLU A 135 -0.54 7.10 -13.00
CA GLU A 135 -0.25 8.49 -12.62
C GLU A 135 0.22 8.61 -11.16
N GLY A 136 -0.42 7.84 -10.26
CA GLY A 136 0.01 7.74 -8.87
C GLY A 136 1.41 7.16 -8.72
N TRP A 137 1.71 6.07 -9.45
CA TRP A 137 3.03 5.43 -9.44
C TRP A 137 4.11 6.40 -9.91
N MET A 138 3.90 7.09 -11.03
CA MET A 138 4.87 8.05 -11.57
C MET A 138 5.14 9.20 -10.61
N ARG A 139 4.09 9.69 -9.93
CA ARG A 139 4.24 10.73 -8.92
C ARG A 139 5.06 10.25 -7.72
N CYS A 140 4.80 9.04 -7.23
CA CYS A 140 5.55 8.44 -6.12
C CYS A 140 7.02 8.23 -6.49
N ALA A 141 7.30 7.64 -7.65
CA ALA A 141 8.66 7.49 -8.17
C ALA A 141 9.36 8.86 -8.26
N ARG A 142 8.72 9.87 -8.85
CA ARG A 142 9.32 11.20 -8.97
C ARG A 142 9.65 11.85 -7.62
N MET A 143 8.82 11.62 -6.60
CA MET A 143 9.07 12.12 -5.24
C MET A 143 10.32 11.49 -4.62
N LEU A 144 10.60 10.22 -4.92
CA LEU A 144 11.72 9.45 -4.37
C LEU A 144 12.91 9.32 -5.34
N GLU A 145 12.91 10.04 -6.46
CA GLU A 145 13.95 9.92 -7.49
C GLU A 145 15.29 10.50 -6.99
N ASN A 146 15.24 11.62 -6.26
CA ASN A 146 16.40 12.42 -5.84
C ASN A 146 16.40 12.72 -4.34
N THR A 147 16.11 11.72 -3.50
CA THR A 147 16.05 11.88 -2.04
C THR A 147 17.41 12.05 -1.34
N GLY A 148 18.54 12.10 -2.07
CA GLY A 148 19.86 12.46 -1.54
C GLY A 148 20.54 11.42 -0.63
N GLU A 149 19.78 10.50 -0.02
CA GLU A 149 20.27 9.54 0.98
C GLU A 149 20.57 8.13 0.43
N GLY A 150 20.91 8.00 -0.87
CA GLY A 150 21.21 6.71 -1.51
C GLY A 150 19.99 5.80 -1.73
N VAL A 151 18.83 6.13 -1.16
CA VAL A 151 17.53 5.54 -1.52
C VAL A 151 16.97 6.30 -2.72
N SER A 152 16.71 5.57 -3.81
CA SER A 152 16.16 6.15 -5.03
C SER A 152 15.24 5.19 -5.78
N SER A 153 14.18 5.74 -6.35
CA SER A 153 13.28 5.00 -7.25
C SER A 153 13.87 4.73 -8.64
N LEU A 154 15.11 5.17 -8.92
CA LEU A 154 15.77 4.98 -10.22
C LEU A 154 15.76 3.51 -10.66
N SER A 155 16.07 2.58 -9.75
CA SER A 155 16.03 1.14 -10.04
C SER A 155 14.65 0.66 -10.51
N ALA A 156 13.56 1.19 -9.95
CA ALA A 156 12.19 0.88 -10.36
C ALA A 156 11.81 1.53 -11.70
N ILE A 157 12.38 2.70 -12.02
CA ILE A 157 12.20 3.36 -13.31
C ILE A 157 12.97 2.61 -14.42
N GLU A 158 14.17 2.12 -14.10
CA GLU A 158 15.01 1.34 -15.01
C GLU A 158 14.43 -0.04 -15.33
N SER A 159 13.60 -0.61 -14.46
CA SER A 159 12.91 -1.88 -14.70
C SER A 159 11.65 -1.76 -15.57
N LEU A 160 11.21 -0.54 -15.89
CA LEU A 160 10.03 -0.31 -16.72
C LEU A 160 10.20 -0.87 -18.16
N PRO A 161 9.13 -1.33 -18.81
CA PRO A 161 9.12 -1.56 -20.25
C PRO A 161 9.47 -0.29 -21.03
N GLU A 162 10.09 -0.43 -22.20
CA GLU A 162 10.65 0.69 -22.95
C GLU A 162 9.62 1.77 -23.31
N GLU A 163 8.41 1.35 -23.68
CA GLU A 163 7.28 2.26 -23.92
C GLU A 163 6.93 3.09 -22.68
N GLN A 164 6.85 2.44 -21.51
CA GLN A 164 6.49 3.09 -20.26
C GLN A 164 7.61 4.00 -19.74
N LYS A 165 8.89 3.66 -20.02
CA LYS A 165 10.03 4.55 -19.76
C LYS A 165 9.93 5.85 -20.55
N ILE A 166 9.61 5.77 -21.84
CA ILE A 166 9.45 6.95 -22.71
C ILE A 166 8.32 7.83 -22.16
N ILE A 167 7.18 7.24 -21.82
CA ILE A 167 6.04 7.96 -21.22
C ILE A 167 6.46 8.63 -19.90
N TYR A 168 7.12 7.90 -19.00
CA TYR A 168 7.60 8.44 -17.73
C TYR A 168 8.52 9.66 -17.94
N ARG A 169 9.52 9.52 -18.80
CA ARG A 169 10.50 10.58 -19.10
C ARG A 169 9.86 11.79 -19.77
N SER A 170 8.88 11.59 -20.65
CA SER A 170 8.15 12.69 -21.30
C SER A 170 7.36 13.54 -20.30
N LYS A 171 6.81 12.91 -19.24
CA LYS A 171 6.03 13.59 -18.20
C LYS A 171 6.89 14.16 -17.08
N ASN A 172 8.08 13.59 -16.86
CA ASN A 172 9.00 13.97 -15.80
C ASN A 172 10.39 14.24 -16.41
N PRO A 173 10.59 15.38 -17.10
CA PRO A 173 11.91 15.71 -17.63
C PRO A 173 12.93 15.78 -16.48
N PRO A 174 14.18 15.32 -16.70
CA PRO A 174 15.25 15.51 -15.73
C PRO A 174 15.40 17.00 -15.42
N LYS A 175 15.64 17.32 -14.14
CA LYS A 175 15.90 18.69 -13.70
C LYS A 175 17.29 19.14 -14.14
#